data_AF-A0A0N4W8X8-F1
#
_entry.id   AF-A0A0N4W8X8-F1
#
_cell.length_a   1.000
_cell.length_b   1.000
_cell.length_c   1.000
_cell.angle_alpha   90.00
_cell.angle_beta   90.00
_cell.angle_gamma   90.00
#
_symmetry.space_group_name_H-M   'P 1'
#
loop_
_entity.id
_entity.type
_entity.pdbx_description
1 polymer ?
#
loop_
_entity_poly.entity_id
_entity_poly.type
_entity_poly.pdbx_seq_one_letter_code
_entity_poly.pdbx_strand_id
1 'polypeptide(L)'
;MVTKLTRKEVADHNSNKSTWFVLGNKVYDVTKFLEEHPGGCEVLLEVAGRDATEAFEDVGHSTDAREMREQYLVGEIVEVGLVLNST
;
A
#
# COMPACT_ATOMS: atom_id res chain seq x y z
N MET A 1 -10.45 -14.37 -1.10
CA MET A 1 -11.04 -13.58 0.01
C MET A 1 -10.14 -12.38 0.20
N VAL A 2 -10.67 -11.16 0.16
CA VAL A 2 -9.89 -9.92 0.33
C VAL A 2 -9.80 -9.60 1.82
N THR A 3 -8.58 -9.38 2.31
CA THR A 3 -8.33 -9.02 3.71
C THR A 3 -8.77 -7.58 3.91
N LYS A 4 -9.67 -7.35 4.86
CA LYS A 4 -10.17 -6.01 5.19
C LYS A 4 -9.29 -5.40 6.27
N LEU A 5 -8.59 -4.32 5.94
CA LEU A 5 -7.63 -3.65 6.82
C LEU A 5 -8.10 -2.24 7.14
N THR A 6 -7.62 -1.68 8.26
CA THR A 6 -7.84 -0.27 8.59
C THR A 6 -6.55 0.51 8.37
N ARG A 7 -6.66 1.83 8.13
CA ARG A 7 -5.47 2.69 8.01
C ARG A 7 -4.57 2.63 9.24
N LYS A 8 -5.17 2.40 10.41
CA LYS A 8 -4.45 2.27 11.67
C LYS A 8 -3.62 0.98 11.74
N GLU A 9 -4.15 -0.13 11.24
CA GLU A 9 -3.38 -1.38 11.11
C GLU A 9 -2.19 -1.17 10.17
N VAL A 10 -2.42 -0.58 9.00
CA VAL A 10 -1.34 -0.32 8.04
C VAL A 10 -0.26 0.61 8.61
N ALA A 11 -0.65 1.61 9.41
CA ALA A 11 0.29 2.53 10.06
C ALA A 11 1.28 1.85 11.03
N ASP A 12 0.95 0.67 11.57
CA ASP A 12 1.84 -0.13 12.41
C ASP A 12 2.97 -0.78 11.57
N HIS A 13 2.71 -1.02 10.28
CA HIS A 13 3.64 -1.60 9.31
C HIS A 13 4.49 -0.53 8.60
N ASN A 14 5.26 0.21 9.38
CA ASN A 14 6.12 1.32 8.92
C ASN A 14 7.63 1.02 8.99
N SER A 15 8.02 -0.25 9.13
CA SER A 15 9.40 -0.66 9.40
C SER A 15 10.01 -1.44 8.23
N ASN A 16 11.33 -1.44 8.11
CA ASN A 16 12.06 -2.22 7.08
C ASN A 16 11.79 -3.74 7.09
N LYS A 17 11.29 -4.30 8.20
CA LYS A 17 10.86 -5.71 8.28
C LYS A 17 9.38 -5.93 7.97
N SER A 18 8.60 -4.87 7.84
CA SER A 18 7.16 -4.88 7.57
C SER A 18 6.77 -3.50 7.04
N THR A 19 6.94 -3.31 5.73
CA THR A 19 6.66 -2.05 5.03
C THR A 19 5.43 -2.21 4.17
N TRP A 20 4.32 -1.69 4.67
CA TRP A 20 3.06 -1.67 3.94
C TRP A 20 2.71 -0.24 3.55
N PHE A 21 2.06 -0.07 2.42
CA PHE A 21 1.50 1.22 2.06
C PHE A 21 0.13 1.04 1.41
N VAL A 22 -0.61 2.13 1.36
CA VAL A 22 -1.92 2.19 0.72
C VAL A 22 -1.78 2.85 -0.65
N LEU A 23 -2.35 2.24 -1.68
CA LEU A 23 -2.59 2.91 -2.96
C LEU A 23 -4.10 2.94 -3.21
N GLY A 24 -4.70 4.11 -3.07
CA GLY A 24 -6.12 4.36 -3.13
C GLY A 24 -6.85 3.69 -1.97
N ASN A 25 -7.38 2.49 -2.21
CA ASN A 25 -8.07 1.65 -1.22
C ASN A 25 -7.47 0.25 -1.11
N LYS A 26 -6.29 0.01 -1.70
CA LYS A 26 -5.62 -1.29 -1.68
C LYS A 26 -4.35 -1.21 -0.82
N VAL A 27 -4.09 -2.24 -0.04
CA VAL A 27 -2.91 -2.36 0.83
C VAL A 27 -1.91 -3.32 0.20
N TYR A 28 -0.66 -2.88 0.10
CA TYR A 28 0.42 -3.64 -0.52
C TYR A 28 1.57 -3.87 0.46
N ASP A 29 2.06 -5.10 0.51
CA ASP A 29 3.25 -5.48 1.30
C ASP A 29 4.48 -5.50 0.40
N VAL A 30 5.32 -4.47 0.49
CA VAL A 30 6.55 -4.37 -0.29
C VAL A 30 7.79 -4.73 0.51
N THR A 31 7.64 -5.35 1.68
CA THR A 31 8.76 -5.70 2.57
C THR A 31 9.89 -6.42 1.83
N LYS A 32 9.55 -7.36 0.94
CA LYS A 32 10.53 -8.11 0.13
C LYS A 32 11.02 -7.34 -1.10
N PHE A 33 10.29 -6.31 -1.50
CA PHE A 33 10.57 -5.51 -2.69
C PHE A 33 11.40 -4.26 -2.38
N LEU A 34 11.63 -3.93 -1.10
CA LEU A 34 12.43 -2.77 -0.69
C LEU A 34 13.79 -2.70 -1.39
N GLU A 35 14.51 -3.83 -1.46
CA GLU A 35 15.86 -3.90 -2.07
C GLU A 35 15.82 -4.07 -3.60
N GLU A 36 14.70 -4.56 -4.13
CA GLU A 36 14.49 -4.77 -5.57
C GLU A 36 13.96 -3.50 -6.27
N HIS A 37 13.52 -2.51 -5.48
CA HIS A 37 12.94 -1.28 -6.01
C HIS A 37 14.01 -0.40 -6.68
N PRO A 38 13.91 -0.13 -8.00
CA PRO A 38 14.90 0.66 -8.72
C PRO A 38 14.97 2.13 -8.27
N GLY A 39 13.94 2.66 -7.62
CA GLY A 39 13.92 3.98 -7.00
C GLY A 39 14.55 4.04 -5.59
N GLY A 40 15.02 2.90 -5.07
CA GLY A 40 15.61 2.77 -3.73
C GLY A 40 14.59 2.47 -2.64
N CYS A 41 15.06 1.91 -1.52
CA CYS A 41 14.22 1.57 -0.38
C CYS A 41 13.79 2.79 0.46
N GLU A 42 14.57 3.88 0.45
CA GLU A 42 14.28 5.10 1.23
C GLU A 42 12.92 5.71 0.87
N VAL A 43 12.60 5.83 -0.43
CA VAL A 43 11.33 6.40 -0.88
C VAL A 43 10.13 5.53 -0.47
N LEU A 44 10.31 4.21 -0.37
CA LEU A 44 9.27 3.29 0.09
C LEU A 44 9.08 3.37 1.61
N LEU A 45 10.18 3.55 2.35
CA LEU A 45 10.14 3.71 3.81
C LEU A 45 9.54 5.05 4.24
N GLU A 46 9.74 6.11 3.45
CA GLU A 46 9.15 7.43 3.73
C GLU A 46 7.61 7.41 3.71
N VAL A 47 7.03 6.61 2.80
CA VAL A 47 5.58 6.43 2.66
C VAL A 47 5.06 5.18 3.38
N ALA A 48 5.91 4.47 4.11
CA ALA A 48 5.53 3.27 4.83
C ALA A 48 4.50 3.58 5.92
N GLY A 49 3.48 2.73 6.02
CA GLY A 49 2.33 2.90 6.90
C GLY A 49 1.36 4.00 6.47
N ARG A 50 1.50 4.57 5.28
CA ARG A 50 0.70 5.72 4.79
C ARG A 50 0.16 5.46 3.38
N ASP A 51 -0.60 6.43 2.90
CA ASP A 51 -1.04 6.46 1.51
C ASP A 51 0.09 6.97 0.62
N ALA A 52 0.51 6.13 -0.32
CA ALA A 52 1.59 6.39 -1.26
C ALA A 52 1.05 6.67 -2.68
N THR A 53 -0.27 6.88 -2.84
CA THR A 53 -0.90 6.99 -4.16
C THR A 53 -0.32 8.15 -4.94
N GLU A 54 -0.24 9.31 -4.30
CA GLU A 54 0.28 10.53 -4.91
C GLU A 54 1.74 10.36 -5.32
N ALA A 55 2.60 9.85 -4.43
CA ALA A 55 4.00 9.59 -4.73
C ALA A 55 4.19 8.58 -5.87
N PHE A 56 3.37 7.52 -5.91
CA PHE A 56 3.44 6.51 -6.95
C PHE A 56 2.98 7.05 -8.32
N GLU A 57 1.96 7.90 -8.35
CA GLU A 57 1.44 8.54 -9.56
C GLU A 57 2.37 9.65 -10.06
N ASP A 58 2.96 10.44 -9.17
CA ASP A 58 3.90 11.53 -9.51
C ASP A 58 5.15 11.00 -10.22
N VAL A 59 5.69 9.86 -9.75
CA VAL A 59 6.83 9.19 -10.40
C VAL A 59 6.48 8.68 -11.80
N GLY A 60 5.21 8.38 -12.09
CA GLY A 60 4.79 7.92 -13.42
C GLY A 60 5.24 6.49 -13.76
N HIS A 61 5.09 5.55 -12.83
CA HIS A 61 5.46 4.13 -13.04
C HIS A 61 4.80 3.50 -14.28
N SER A 62 5.59 2.70 -15.02
CA SER A 62 5.15 1.92 -16.19
C SER A 62 4.00 0.96 -15.86
N THR A 63 3.24 0.56 -16.88
CA THR A 63 2.14 -0.42 -16.75
C THR A 63 2.61 -1.74 -16.13
N ASP A 64 3.79 -2.23 -16.51
CA ASP A 64 4.37 -3.46 -15.95
C ASP A 64 4.57 -3.38 -14.44
N ALA A 65 5.09 -2.25 -13.92
CA ALA A 65 5.21 -2.02 -12.47
C ALA A 65 3.83 -1.97 -11.78
N ARG A 66 2.81 -1.44 -12.46
CA ARG A 66 1.43 -1.39 -11.96
C ARG A 66 0.76 -2.77 -11.91
N GLU A 67 1.16 -3.70 -12.77
CA GLU A 67 0.74 -5.09 -12.74
C GLU A 67 1.54 -5.89 -11.69
N MET A 68 2.86 -5.65 -11.61
CA MET A 68 3.74 -6.30 -10.64
C MET A 68 3.31 -6.02 -9.20
N ARG A 69 2.91 -4.78 -8.87
CA ARG A 69 2.39 -4.45 -7.53
C ARG A 69 1.19 -5.29 -7.13
N GLU A 70 0.36 -5.77 -8.07
CA GLU A 70 -0.83 -6.56 -7.74
C GLU A 70 -0.47 -7.90 -7.11
N GLN A 71 0.74 -8.40 -7.34
CA GLN A 71 1.26 -9.61 -6.70
C GLN A 71 1.54 -9.41 -5.20
N TYR A 72 1.74 -8.15 -4.77
CA TYR A 72 2.00 -7.76 -3.39
C TYR A 72 0.73 -7.29 -2.66
N LEU A 73 -0.44 -7.44 -3.28
CA LEU A 73 -1.71 -7.06 -2.68
C LEU A 73 -2.03 -7.93 -1.45
N VAL A 74 -2.13 -7.30 -0.29
CA VAL A 74 -2.52 -7.95 0.97
C VAL A 74 -4.04 -7.91 1.14
N GLY A 75 -4.64 -6.78 0.79
CA GLY A 75 -6.03 -6.50 1.10
C GLY A 75 -6.49 -5.12 0.65
N GLU A 76 -7.65 -4.73 1.17
CA GLU A 76 -8.26 -3.43 0.91
C GLU A 76 -8.53 -2.69 2.23
N ILE A 77 -8.34 -1.37 2.20
CA ILE A 77 -8.71 -0.49 3.31
C ILE A 77 -10.24 -0.42 3.33
N VAL A 78 -10.82 -0.83 4.45
CA VAL A 78 -12.23 -0.59 4.73
C VAL A 78 -12.34 0.54 5.74
N GLU A 79 -12.97 1.63 5.35
CA GLU A 79 -13.31 2.69 6.27
C GLU A 79 -14.52 2.22 7.09
N VAL A 80 -14.32 2.03 8.41
CA VAL A 80 -15.40 1.74 9.36
C VAL A 80 -16.23 3.02 9.52
N GLY A 81 -17.06 3.32 8.52
CA GLY A 81 -17.78 4.60 8.44
C GLY A 81 -18.96 4.62 7.47
N LEU A 82 -18.97 3.80 6.42
CA LEU A 82 -20.12 3.69 5.52
C LEU A 82 -20.87 2.38 5.71
N VAL A 83 -21.43 2.18 6.91
CA VAL A 83 -22.67 1.40 6.98
C VAL A 83 -23.75 2.32 6.43
N LEU A 84 -23.94 2.32 5.11
CA LEU A 84 -25.19 2.78 4.53
C LEU A 84 -26.25 1.78 4.98
N ASN A 85 -26.80 2.03 6.16
CA ASN A 85 -28.07 1.47 6.60
C ASN A 85 -29.16 2.10 5.73
N SER A 86 -29.21 1.75 4.46
CA SER A 86 -30.37 2.07 3.62
C SER A 86 -31.44 1.03 3.97
N THR A 87 -32.25 1.40 4.97
CA THR A 87 -33.59 0.83 5.21
C THR A 87 -34.49 1.12 4.03
#